data_AF-A0A1N6NI63-F1
#
_entry.id   AF-A0A1N6NI63-F1
#
_cell.length_a   1.000
_cell.length_b   1.000
_cell.length_c   1.000
_cell.angle_alpha   90.00
_cell.angle_beta   90.00
_cell.angle_gamma   90.00
#
_symmetry.space_group_name_H-M   'P 1'
#
loop_
_entity.id
_entity.type
_entity.pdbx_description
1 polymer ?
#
loop_
_entity_poly.entity_id
_entity_poly.type
_entity_poly.pdbx_seq_one_letter_code
_entity_poly.pdbx_strand_id
1 'polypeptide(L)' 'MSGKACDTLDIDTVPQPPEHAQVADLPLSALEVATFIESMTAELRLMARGVRLDTLCYFLEMARVEASIQIEQIAARPRA' A
#
# COMPACT_ATOMS: atom_id res chain seq x y z
N MET A 1 5.62 -56.64 22.42
CA MET A 1 6.35 -55.82 21.42
C MET A 1 5.37 -54.78 20.88
N SER A 2 5.35 -53.58 21.46
CA SER A 2 4.43 -52.51 21.09
C SER A 2 5.19 -51.47 20.29
N GLY A 3 5.03 -51.50 18.97
CA GLY A 3 5.59 -50.50 18.06
C GLY A 3 4.69 -49.27 18.06
N LYS A 4 5.24 -48.14 18.48
CA LYS A 4 4.58 -46.83 18.48
C LYS A 4 4.24 -46.45 17.03
N ALA A 5 2.97 -46.17 16.76
CA ALA A 5 2.57 -45.44 15.57
C ALA A 5 3.11 -44.01 15.67
N CYS A 6 3.90 -43.63 14.68
CA CYS A 6 4.34 -42.27 14.44
C CYS A 6 3.15 -41.52 13.85
N ASP A 7 2.39 -40.82 14.67
CA ASP A 7 1.43 -39.82 14.18
C ASP A 7 2.23 -38.60 13.73
N THR A 8 2.52 -38.58 12.43
CA THR A 8 3.02 -37.41 11.71
C THR A 8 1.96 -36.32 11.82
N LEU A 9 2.23 -35.28 12.61
CA LEU A 9 1.42 -34.07 12.63
C LEU A 9 1.58 -33.37 11.27
N ASP A 10 0.51 -33.37 10.48
CA ASP A 10 0.40 -32.61 9.23
C ASP A 10 0.67 -31.11 9.50
N ILE A 11 1.83 -30.64 9.06
CA ILE A 11 2.25 -29.23 9.11
C ILE A 11 1.45 -28.36 8.12
N ASP A 12 0.67 -28.98 7.23
CA ASP A 12 0.01 -28.27 6.12
C ASP A 12 -1.31 -27.58 6.48
N THR A 13 -1.77 -27.63 7.73
CA THR A 13 -2.94 -26.86 8.17
C THR A 13 -2.53 -25.52 8.76
N VAL A 14 -1.87 -24.68 7.97
CA VAL A 14 -1.79 -23.24 8.26
C VAL A 14 -3.16 -22.64 7.92
N PRO A 15 -3.91 -22.07 8.90
CA PRO A 15 -5.11 -21.32 8.59
C PRO A 15 -4.71 -20.19 7.64
N GLN A 16 -5.20 -20.24 6.40
CA GLN A 16 -4.95 -19.17 5.45
C GLN A 16 -5.53 -17.89 6.05
N PRO A 17 -4.74 -16.80 6.19
CA PRO A 17 -5.29 -15.52 6.60
C PRO A 17 -6.40 -15.15 5.61
N PRO A 18 -7.51 -14.54 6.07
CA PRO A 18 -8.63 -14.21 5.22
C PRO A 18 -8.13 -13.44 4.01
N GLU A 19 -8.19 -14.16 2.88
CA GLU A 19 -8.19 -13.70 1.52
C GLU A 19 -8.47 -12.21 1.41
N HIS A 20 -7.42 -11.48 1.00
CA HIS A 20 -7.38 -10.07 0.60
C HIS A 20 -8.65 -9.33 0.97
N ALA A 21 -8.63 -8.64 2.12
CA ALA A 21 -9.64 -7.64 2.47
C ALA A 21 -10.01 -6.90 1.19
N GLN A 22 -11.19 -7.22 0.65
CA GLN A 22 -11.65 -6.66 -0.61
C GLN A 22 -11.73 -5.17 -0.34
N VAL A 23 -10.74 -4.43 -0.85
CA VAL A 23 -10.82 -2.98 -0.92
C VAL A 23 -12.05 -2.78 -1.78
N ALA A 24 -13.15 -2.35 -1.15
CA ALA A 24 -14.41 -2.12 -1.82
C ALA A 24 -14.09 -1.32 -3.08
N ASP A 25 -14.50 -1.84 -4.23
CA ASP A 25 -14.22 -1.28 -5.57
C ASP A 25 -15.09 -0.05 -5.80
N LEU A 26 -14.99 0.92 -4.87
CA LEU A 26 -15.62 2.21 -5.01
C LEU A 26 -14.79 2.96 -6.07
N PRO A 27 -15.41 3.41 -7.17
CA PRO A 27 -14.68 4.15 -8.19
C PRO A 27 -14.23 5.49 -7.60
N LEU A 28 -12.99 5.54 -7.10
CA LEU A 28 -12.37 6.78 -6.64
C LEU A 28 -12.14 7.68 -7.84
N SER A 29 -12.52 8.95 -7.72
CA SER A 29 -12.18 9.95 -8.71
C SER A 29 -10.66 10.14 -8.77
N ALA A 30 -10.15 10.54 -9.94
CA ALA A 30 -8.72 10.81 -10.11
C ALA A 30 -8.18 11.82 -9.10
N LEU A 31 -9.01 12.79 -8.68
CA LEU A 31 -8.66 13.77 -7.67
C LEU A 31 -8.51 13.12 -6.29
N GLU A 32 -9.43 12.25 -5.90
CA GLU A 32 -9.36 11.51 -4.63
C GLU A 32 -8.13 10.62 -4.58
N VAL A 33 -7.82 9.91 -5.67
CA VAL A 33 -6.62 9.07 -5.77
C VAL A 33 -5.35 9.91 -5.65
N ALA A 34 -5.25 11.02 -6.39
CA ALA A 34 -4.07 11.89 -6.34
C ALA A 34 -3.87 12.50 -4.94
N THR A 35 -4.95 12.96 -4.31
CA THR A 35 -4.91 13.53 -2.95
C THR A 35 -4.50 12.49 -1.90
N PHE A 36 -5.00 11.26 -2.03
CA PHE A 36 -4.63 10.15 -1.17
C PHE A 36 -3.13 9.81 -1.31
N ILE A 37 -2.63 9.69 -2.54
CA ILE A 37 -1.22 9.39 -2.80
C ILE A 37 -0.31 10.50 -2.26
N GLU A 38 -0.65 11.77 -2.47
CA GLU A 38 0.12 12.91 -1.96
C GLU A 38 0.27 12.84 -0.43
N SER A 39 -0.84 12.59 0.28
CA SER A 39 -0.85 12.51 1.75
C SER A 39 -0.10 11.28 2.26
N MET A 40 -0.39 10.11 1.69
CA MET A 40 0.23 8.85 2.08
C MET A 40 1.76 8.86 1.86
N THR A 41 2.22 9.39 0.73
CA THR A 41 3.66 9.47 0.43
C THR A 41 4.40 10.42 1.38
N ALA A 42 3.76 11.49 1.84
CA ALA A 42 4.32 12.38 2.85
C ALA A 42 4.56 11.66 4.20
N GLU A 43 3.58 10.87 4.66
CA GLU A 43 3.68 10.08 5.89
C GLU A 43 4.73 8.97 5.78
N LEU A 44 4.69 8.20 4.68
CA LEU A 44 5.68 7.15 4.41
C LEU A 44 7.10 7.71 4.39
N ARG A 45 7.28 8.92 3.84
CA ARG A 45 8.61 9.55 3.77
C ARG A 45 9.14 9.90 5.17
N LEU A 46 8.28 10.35 6.07
CA LEU A 46 8.66 10.61 7.47
C LEU A 46 9.16 9.32 8.14
N MET A 47 8.43 8.21 7.95
CA MET A 47 8.82 6.91 8.47
C MET A 47 10.13 6.40 7.85
N ALA A 48 10.27 6.48 6.53
CA ALA A 48 11.47 6.07 5.80
C ALA A 48 12.73 6.85 6.23
N ARG A 49 12.59 8.15 6.51
CA ARG A 49 13.68 8.97 7.08
C ARG A 49 14.11 8.48 8.46
N GLY A 50 13.15 8.08 9.30
CA GLY A 50 13.41 7.56 10.64
C GLY A 50 14.30 6.31 10.65
N VAL A 51 14.27 5.52 9.58
CA VAL A 51 15.09 4.30 9.40
C VAL A 51 16.17 4.43 8.33
N ARG A 52 16.49 5.66 7.88
CA ARG A 52 17.56 5.97 6.91
C ARG A 52 17.44 5.24 5.57
N LEU A 53 16.22 5.07 5.07
CA LEU A 53 15.97 4.53 3.72
C LEU A 53 16.03 5.66 2.69
N ASP A 54 17.22 6.20 2.43
CA ASP A 54 17.41 7.44 1.66
C ASP A 54 16.86 7.35 0.23
N THR A 55 17.12 6.25 -0.48
CA THR A 55 16.58 6.01 -1.82
C THR A 55 15.05 5.94 -1.82
N LEU A 56 14.45 5.32 -0.80
CA LEU A 56 13.00 5.28 -0.68
C LEU A 56 12.43 6.68 -0.39
N CYS A 57 13.11 7.47 0.44
CA CYS A 57 12.72 8.85 0.70
C CYS A 57 12.67 9.70 -0.57
N TYR A 58 13.64 9.49 -1.48
CA TYR A 58 13.68 10.14 -2.78
C TYR A 58 12.46 9.77 -3.64
N PHE A 59 12.17 8.47 -3.78
CA PHE A 59 11.02 8.03 -4.56
C PHE A 59 9.68 8.48 -3.99
N LEU A 60 9.55 8.49 -2.66
CA LEU A 60 8.34 9.00 -2.00
C LEU A 60 8.16 10.50 -2.20
N GLU A 61 9.25 11.29 -2.18
CA GLU A 61 9.16 12.70 -2.51
C GLU A 61 8.78 12.94 -3.96
N MET A 62 9.36 12.18 -4.89
CA MET A 62 9.00 12.25 -6.31
C MET A 62 7.53 11.90 -6.54
N ALA A 63 7.04 10.81 -5.94
CA ALA A 63 5.64 10.40 -6.06
C ALA A 63 4.68 11.45 -5.49
N ARG A 64 5.07 12.11 -4.39
CA ARG A 64 4.31 13.21 -3.81
C ARG A 64 4.20 14.39 -4.77
N VAL A 65 5.33 14.83 -5.34
CA VAL A 65 5.37 15.93 -6.31
C VAL A 65 4.53 15.62 -7.55
N GLU A 66 4.62 14.39 -8.08
CA GLU A 66 3.79 13.96 -9.22
C GLU A 66 2.29 14.03 -8.88
N ALA A 67 1.90 13.58 -7.68
CA ALA A 67 0.51 13.67 -7.23
C ALA A 67 0.03 15.12 -7.08
N SER A 68 0.85 16.01 -6.52
CA SER A 68 0.52 17.44 -6.41
C SER A 68 0.29 18.08 -7.79
N ILE A 69 1.16 17.78 -8.77
CA ILE A 69 1.01 18.25 -10.16
C ILE A 69 -0.31 17.76 -10.75
N GLN A 70 -0.68 16.50 -10.52
CA GLN A 70 -1.94 15.97 -11.03
C GLN A 70 -3.17 16.64 -10.40
N ILE A 71 -3.13 16.96 -9.10
CA ILE A 71 -4.20 17.71 -8.42
C ILE A 71 -4.39 19.08 -9.09
N GLU A 72 -3.30 19.80 -9.33
CA GLU A 72 -3.34 21.11 -10.00
C GLU A 72 -3.90 21.01 -11.42
N GLN A 73 -3.47 20.02 -12.20
CA GLN A 73 -3.96 19.79 -13.56
C GLN A 73 -5.47 19.47 -13.59
N ILE A 74 -5.95 18.65 -12.65
CA ILE A 74 -7.37 18.31 -12.54
C ILE A 74 -8.18 19.56 -12.16
N ALA A 75 -7.68 20.36 -11.22
CA ALA A 75 -8.34 21.60 -10.79
C ALA A 75 -8.37 22.67 -11.89
N ALA A 76 -7.34 22.73 -12.73
CA ALA A 76 -7.23 23.68 -13.84
C ALA A 76 -8.04 23.29 -15.08
N ARG A 77 -8.54 22.04 -15.17
CA ARG A 77 -9.30 21.58 -16.33
C ARG A 77 -10.70 22.21 -16.31
N PRO A 78 -11.08 23.02 -17.33
CA PRO A 78 -12.43 23.56 -17.41
C PRO A 78 -13.43 22.41 -17.52
N ARG A 79 -14.48 22.43 -16.69
CA ARG A 79 -15.64 21.55 -16.86
C ARG A 79 -16.28 21.91 -18.19
N ALA A 80 -16.11 21.02 -19.18
CA ALA A 80 -16.77 21.11 -20.49
C ALA A 80 -18.27 20.90 -20.35
#